data_AF-A0A523E467-F1
#
_entry.id   AF-A0A523E467-F1
#
_cell.length_a   1.000
_cell.length_b   1.000
_cell.length_c   1.000
_cell.angle_alpha   90.00
_cell.angle_beta   90.00
_cell.angle_gamma   90.00
#
_symmetry.space_group_name_H-M   'P 1'
#
loop_
_entity.id
_entity.type
_entity.pdbx_description
1 polymer ?
#
loop_
_entity_poly.entity_id
_entity_poly.type
_entity_poly.pdbx_seq_one_letter_code
_entity_poly.pdbx_strand_id
1 'polypeptide(L)'
;MKAARISPLRYCWYIVGRSPVFMALYAAAIIYGCTSEWLSAGSSDAALAMIIVGQMLSSSTGFVSQASRGYFDPLLVAGHSRLSVGLSLFVVSALPGWVAWVCVGLAEVALQRTLDVPAFRPAGLVALLLVSCVPWSATLRSPRLTGGLVWLGLGILGVLTGKVFGLLAMAQMSPAEIRGNLWGAFLNGLALPTVMPFVKWPVEILILFTLVSLLTLAAGLAYIRFRQIPLSQEF
;
A
#
# COMPACT_ATOMS: atom_id res chain seq x y z
N MET A 1 28.46 29.24 7.98
CA MET A 1 26.99 29.09 7.83
C MET A 1 26.61 27.66 8.16
N LYS A 2 25.80 27.41 9.21
CA LYS A 2 25.20 26.08 9.43
C LYS A 2 24.15 25.88 8.34
N ALA A 3 24.43 25.05 7.35
CA ALA A 3 23.44 24.65 6.36
C ALA A 3 22.20 24.12 7.12
N ALA A 4 21.04 24.70 6.87
CA ALA A 4 19.79 24.21 7.44
C ALA A 4 19.64 22.74 7.04
N ARG A 5 19.61 21.83 8.02
CA ARG A 5 19.48 20.39 7.75
C ARG A 5 18.11 20.13 7.13
N ILE A 6 18.05 19.94 5.82
CA ILE A 6 16.83 19.56 5.12
C ILE A 6 16.45 18.15 5.58
N SER A 7 15.23 17.96 6.10
CA SER A 7 14.72 16.65 6.48
C SER A 7 14.22 15.90 5.23
N PRO A 8 14.74 14.70 4.92
CA PRO A 8 14.30 13.91 3.77
C PRO A 8 12.81 13.65 3.76
N LEU A 9 12.23 13.31 4.92
CA LEU A 9 10.79 13.03 5.05
C LEU A 9 9.94 14.26 4.73
N ARG A 10 10.26 15.43 5.30
CA ARG A 10 9.52 16.67 5.03
C ARG A 10 9.63 17.09 3.57
N TYR A 11 10.81 16.90 2.97
CA TYR A 11 11.05 17.26 1.60
C TYR A 11 10.34 16.32 0.61
N CYS A 12 10.41 14.99 0.82
CA CYS A 12 9.64 14.02 0.05
C CYS A 12 8.12 14.24 0.19
N TRP A 13 7.65 14.62 1.38
CA TRP A 13 6.24 14.99 1.60
C TRP A 13 5.80 16.14 0.70
N TYR A 14 6.65 17.16 0.54
CA TYR A 14 6.36 18.29 -0.34
C TYR A 14 6.28 17.88 -1.82
N ILE A 15 7.18 17.01 -2.28
CA ILE A 15 7.24 16.58 -3.70
C ILE A 15 6.10 15.61 -4.04
N VAL A 16 5.82 14.65 -3.15
CA VAL A 16 5.01 13.47 -3.49
C VAL A 16 3.72 13.37 -2.66
N GLY A 17 3.78 13.78 -1.40
CA GLY A 17 2.74 13.57 -0.39
C GLY A 17 1.48 14.44 -0.55
N ARG A 18 1.50 15.51 -1.37
CA ARG A 18 0.39 16.46 -1.49
C ARG A 18 -0.54 16.20 -2.68
N SER A 19 -0.88 14.96 -3.02
CA SER A 19 -1.97 14.75 -3.98
C SER A 19 -3.31 15.04 -3.30
N PRO A 20 -3.99 16.18 -3.59
CA PRO A 20 -5.23 16.53 -2.90
C PRO A 20 -6.33 15.48 -3.15
N VAL A 21 -6.29 14.81 -4.31
CA VAL A 21 -7.22 13.76 -4.70
C VAL A 21 -7.14 12.57 -3.75
N PHE A 22 -5.93 12.07 -3.45
CA PHE A 22 -5.78 10.93 -2.54
C PHE A 22 -6.10 11.32 -1.09
N MET A 23 -5.74 12.53 -0.67
CA MET A 23 -6.11 13.01 0.67
C MET A 23 -7.63 13.13 0.83
N ALA A 24 -8.33 13.64 -0.18
CA ALA A 24 -9.79 13.69 -0.21
C ALA A 24 -10.41 12.28 -0.22
N LEU A 25 -9.85 11.35 -1.00
CA LEU A 25 -10.27 9.96 -1.03
C LEU A 25 -10.16 9.30 0.35
N TYR A 26 -9.01 9.44 1.02
CA TYR A 26 -8.83 8.88 2.36
C TYR A 26 -9.72 9.55 3.40
N ALA A 27 -9.89 10.88 3.34
CA ALA A 27 -10.81 11.57 4.22
C ALA A 27 -12.26 11.08 4.03
N ALA A 28 -12.69 10.90 2.78
CA ALA A 28 -14.01 10.35 2.46
C ALA A 28 -14.14 8.90 2.96
N ALA A 29 -13.11 8.06 2.80
CA ALA A 29 -13.12 6.70 3.29
C ALA A 29 -13.18 6.62 4.82
N ILE A 30 -12.48 7.50 5.54
CA ILE A 30 -12.55 7.60 7.00
C ILE A 30 -13.96 8.02 7.43
N ILE A 31 -14.51 9.08 6.83
CA ILE A 31 -15.86 9.57 7.17
C ILE A 31 -16.88 8.46 6.91
N TYR A 32 -16.82 7.82 5.74
CA TYR A 32 -17.71 6.74 5.37
C TYR A 32 -17.58 5.55 6.32
N GLY A 33 -16.37 5.07 6.60
CA GLY A 33 -16.15 3.93 7.50
C GLY A 33 -16.59 4.19 8.95
N CYS A 34 -16.27 5.36 9.50
CA CYS A 34 -16.68 5.73 10.86
C CYS A 34 -18.21 5.88 10.96
N THR A 35 -18.84 6.51 9.96
CA THR A 35 -20.30 6.67 9.95
C THR A 35 -21.02 5.36 9.70
N SER A 36 -20.46 4.49 8.84
CA SER A 36 -21.05 3.19 8.54
C SER A 36 -21.02 2.27 9.77
N GLU A 37 -19.90 2.20 10.50
CA GLU A 37 -19.86 1.44 11.76
C GLU A 37 -20.84 1.98 12.80
N TRP A 38 -21.02 3.30 12.87
CA TRP A 38 -21.93 3.92 13.82
C TRP A 38 -23.42 3.64 13.50
N LEU A 39 -23.79 3.64 12.22
CA LEU A 39 -25.18 3.44 11.76
C LEU A 39 -25.54 1.95 11.62
N SER A 40 -24.59 1.15 11.16
CA SER A 40 -24.74 -0.25 10.76
C SER A 40 -23.50 -1.02 11.21
N ALA A 41 -23.47 -1.42 12.48
CA ALA A 41 -22.33 -2.12 13.09
C ALA A 41 -21.78 -3.22 12.17
N GLY A 42 -20.50 -3.12 11.79
CA GLY A 42 -19.82 -4.09 10.94
C GLY A 42 -19.92 -3.87 9.43
N SER A 43 -20.27 -2.67 8.94
CA SER A 43 -20.38 -2.39 7.50
C SER A 43 -19.22 -1.55 6.91
N SER A 44 -18.08 -1.42 7.58
CA SER A 44 -16.92 -0.66 7.07
C SER A 44 -16.08 -1.39 6.02
N ASP A 45 -16.49 -2.59 5.59
CA ASP A 45 -15.80 -3.38 4.55
C ASP A 45 -15.50 -2.56 3.28
N ALA A 46 -16.47 -1.77 2.83
CA ALA A 46 -16.30 -0.89 1.67
C ALA A 46 -15.30 0.24 1.94
N ALA A 47 -15.24 0.77 3.17
CA ALA A 47 -14.24 1.76 3.57
C ALA A 47 -12.82 1.19 3.50
N LEU A 48 -12.61 0.00 4.06
CA LEU A 48 -11.32 -0.69 4.03
C LEU A 48 -10.91 -1.05 2.60
N ALA A 49 -11.84 -1.52 1.77
CA ALA A 49 -11.58 -1.77 0.36
C ALA A 49 -11.17 -0.49 -0.40
N MET A 50 -11.85 0.64 -0.16
CA MET A 50 -11.48 1.95 -0.72
C MET A 50 -10.09 2.38 -0.27
N ILE A 51 -9.73 2.17 1.01
CA ILE A 51 -8.39 2.49 1.52
C ILE A 51 -7.33 1.63 0.83
N ILE A 52 -7.56 0.33 0.64
CA ILE A 52 -6.63 -0.57 -0.06
C ILE A 52 -6.42 -0.11 -1.50
N VAL A 53 -7.49 0.20 -2.24
CA VAL A 53 -7.40 0.71 -3.62
C VAL A 53 -6.68 2.05 -3.66
N GLY A 54 -7.02 2.96 -2.76
CA GLY A 54 -6.36 4.26 -2.61
C GLY A 54 -4.86 4.10 -2.33
N GLN A 55 -4.50 3.20 -1.41
CA GLN A 55 -3.12 2.89 -1.03
C GLN A 55 -2.32 2.30 -2.18
N MET A 56 -2.92 1.37 -2.91
CA MET A 56 -2.31 0.75 -4.08
C MET A 56 -1.94 1.80 -5.14
N LEU A 57 -2.82 2.78 -5.37
CA LEU A 57 -2.58 3.86 -6.34
C LEU A 57 -1.63 4.93 -5.80
N SER A 58 -1.82 5.37 -4.56
CA SER A 58 -1.02 6.45 -3.94
C SER A 58 0.43 6.02 -3.70
N SER A 59 0.66 4.74 -3.38
CA SER A 59 2.00 4.15 -3.17
C SER A 59 2.76 3.98 -4.49
N SER A 60 2.08 3.94 -5.64
CA SER A 60 2.71 3.94 -6.97
C SER A 60 3.25 5.32 -7.36
N THR A 61 4.23 5.83 -6.64
CA THR A 61 4.72 7.21 -6.82
C THR A 61 5.58 7.41 -8.06
N GLY A 62 6.24 6.35 -8.51
CA GLY A 62 7.35 6.45 -9.45
C GLY A 62 8.60 7.04 -8.78
N PHE A 63 9.76 6.78 -9.38
CA PHE A 63 11.04 7.32 -8.90
C PHE A 63 11.88 7.92 -10.02
N VAL A 64 12.07 7.18 -11.12
CA VAL A 64 12.98 7.57 -12.21
C VAL A 64 12.63 8.94 -12.81
N SER A 65 11.35 9.23 -13.02
CA SER A 65 10.94 10.52 -13.60
C SER A 65 11.22 11.73 -12.70
N GLN A 66 11.14 11.55 -11.37
CA GLN A 66 11.46 12.61 -10.41
C GLN A 66 12.98 12.75 -10.26
N ALA A 67 13.68 11.61 -10.17
CA ALA A 67 15.12 11.56 -10.12
C ALA A 67 15.78 12.22 -11.35
N SER A 68 15.28 11.96 -12.57
CA SER A 68 15.82 12.55 -13.80
C SER A 68 15.62 14.06 -13.92
N ARG A 69 14.72 14.64 -13.13
CA ARG A 69 14.44 16.08 -13.08
C ARG A 69 15.18 16.77 -11.93
N GLY A 70 16.10 16.08 -11.26
CA GLY A 70 16.88 16.64 -10.15
C GLY A 70 16.10 16.86 -8.86
N TYR A 71 14.87 16.33 -8.72
CA TYR A 71 14.05 16.53 -7.52
C TYR A 71 14.73 16.01 -6.25
N PHE A 72 15.65 15.05 -6.34
CA PHE A 72 16.36 14.52 -5.16
C PHE A 72 17.74 15.14 -4.94
N ASP A 73 18.21 16.00 -5.85
CA ASP A 73 19.56 16.61 -5.78
C ASP A 73 19.77 17.41 -4.49
N PRO A 74 18.82 18.23 -3.99
CA PRO A 74 19.01 18.95 -2.74
C PRO A 74 19.23 18.05 -1.53
N LEU A 75 18.63 16.85 -1.51
CA LEU A 75 18.85 15.88 -0.43
C LEU A 75 20.22 15.23 -0.53
N LEU A 76 20.67 14.89 -1.75
CA LEU A 76 21.97 14.28 -1.98
C LEU A 76 23.12 15.25 -1.70
N VAL A 77 23.00 16.51 -2.14
CA VAL A 77 23.97 17.58 -1.87
C VAL A 77 24.03 17.91 -0.37
N ALA A 78 22.90 17.81 0.35
CA ALA A 78 22.86 17.93 1.81
C ALA A 78 23.49 16.75 2.56
N GLY A 79 24.06 15.76 1.86
CA GLY A 79 24.76 14.61 2.44
C GLY A 79 23.87 13.44 2.83
N HIS A 80 22.60 13.42 2.43
CA HIS A 80 21.72 12.28 2.70
C HIS A 80 22.04 11.10 1.78
N SER A 81 21.99 9.89 2.33
CA SER A 81 22.17 8.68 1.53
C SER A 81 20.96 8.43 0.64
N ARG A 82 21.20 7.83 -0.54
CA ARG A 82 20.12 7.38 -1.45
C ARG A 82 19.11 6.47 -0.77
N LEU A 83 19.57 5.62 0.15
CA LEU A 83 18.71 4.75 0.95
C LEU A 83 17.76 5.56 1.83
N SER A 84 18.25 6.62 2.49
CA SER A 84 17.41 7.52 3.29
C SER A 84 16.35 8.22 2.46
N VAL A 85 16.68 8.63 1.23
CA VAL A 85 15.73 9.24 0.28
C VAL A 85 14.67 8.21 -0.13
N GLY A 86 15.07 7.00 -0.50
CA GLY A 86 14.15 5.92 -0.88
C GLY A 86 13.19 5.54 0.24
N LEU A 87 13.69 5.39 1.47
CA LEU A 87 12.86 5.14 2.65
C LEU A 87 11.88 6.29 2.91
N SER A 88 12.34 7.54 2.81
CA SER A 88 11.48 8.71 3.01
C SER A 88 10.37 8.77 1.97
N LEU A 89 10.69 8.46 0.71
CA LEU A 89 9.72 8.40 -0.37
C LEU A 89 8.66 7.32 -0.11
N PHE A 90 9.09 6.11 0.28
CA PHE A 90 8.18 5.01 0.64
C PHE A 90 7.27 5.37 1.82
N VAL A 91 7.83 5.92 2.90
CA VAL A 91 7.06 6.30 4.09
C VAL A 91 6.03 7.37 3.72
N VAL A 92 6.44 8.42 3.03
CA VAL A 92 5.53 9.50 2.59
C VAL A 92 4.41 8.98 1.70
N SER A 93 4.70 8.01 0.82
CA SER A 93 3.71 7.45 -0.08
C SER A 93 2.72 6.54 0.63
N ALA A 94 3.19 5.76 1.60
CA ALA A 94 2.37 4.79 2.29
C ALA A 94 1.58 5.38 3.47
N LEU A 95 2.12 6.41 4.12
CA LEU A 95 1.59 6.94 5.38
C LEU A 95 0.10 7.33 5.33
N PRO A 96 -0.42 8.03 4.30
CA PRO A 96 -1.82 8.46 4.28
C PRO A 96 -2.82 7.30 4.38
N GLY A 97 -2.60 6.20 3.66
CA GLY A 97 -3.49 5.04 3.76
C GLY A 97 -3.33 4.28 5.07
N TRP A 98 -2.12 4.23 5.65
CA TRP A 98 -1.92 3.68 7.00
C TRP A 98 -2.69 4.46 8.06
N VAL A 99 -2.66 5.79 7.99
CA VAL A 99 -3.43 6.65 8.89
C VAL A 99 -4.93 6.40 8.71
N ALA A 100 -5.42 6.38 7.47
CA ALA A 100 -6.84 6.11 7.20
C ALA A 100 -7.28 4.73 7.70
N TRP A 101 -6.45 3.71 7.48
CA TRP A 101 -6.68 2.35 7.95
C TRP A 101 -6.80 2.26 9.46
N VAL A 102 -5.86 2.89 10.18
CA VAL A 102 -5.88 2.93 11.65
C VAL A 102 -7.11 3.69 12.15
N CYS A 103 -7.50 4.81 11.53
CA CYS A 103 -8.70 5.55 11.92
C CYS A 103 -9.97 4.70 11.79
N VAL A 104 -10.17 4.02 10.66
CA VAL A 104 -11.33 3.14 10.46
C VAL A 104 -11.27 1.93 11.40
N GLY A 105 -10.11 1.29 11.52
CA GLY A 105 -9.93 0.15 12.43
C GLY A 105 -10.18 0.50 13.89
N LEU A 106 -9.78 1.69 14.35
CA LEU A 106 -10.09 2.14 15.70
C LEU A 106 -11.60 2.36 15.90
N ALA A 107 -12.33 2.79 14.87
CA ALA A 107 -13.79 2.87 14.93
C ALA A 107 -14.42 1.47 15.02
N GLU A 108 -13.95 0.50 14.23
CA GLU A 108 -14.37 -0.91 14.35
C GLU A 108 -14.13 -1.45 15.77
N VAL A 109 -12.93 -1.25 16.31
CA VAL A 109 -12.57 -1.71 17.68
C VAL A 109 -13.44 -1.05 18.73
N ALA A 110 -13.68 0.26 18.63
CA ALA A 110 -14.46 0.99 19.62
C ALA A 110 -15.91 0.46 19.72
N LEU A 111 -16.48 0.05 18.58
CA LEU A 111 -17.85 -0.44 18.51
C LEU A 111 -17.95 -1.95 18.80
N GLN A 112 -17.05 -2.76 18.26
CA GLN A 112 -17.05 -4.22 18.47
C GLN A 112 -16.39 -4.64 19.78
N ARG A 113 -15.65 -3.73 20.45
CA ARG A 113 -14.92 -3.94 21.71
C ARG A 113 -13.92 -5.10 21.67
N THR A 114 -13.36 -5.37 20.49
CA THR A 114 -12.36 -6.41 20.25
C THR A 114 -11.31 -5.91 19.27
N LEU A 115 -10.09 -6.46 19.34
CA LEU A 115 -9.06 -6.26 18.32
C LEU A 115 -9.21 -7.22 17.12
N ASP A 116 -10.09 -8.22 17.23
CA ASP A 116 -10.38 -9.18 16.16
C ASP A 116 -11.35 -8.59 15.13
N VAL A 117 -10.96 -7.44 14.57
CA VAL A 117 -11.69 -6.71 13.53
C VAL A 117 -10.96 -6.82 12.19
N PRO A 118 -11.67 -6.71 11.05
CA PRO A 118 -11.09 -6.74 9.71
C PRO A 118 -9.83 -5.88 9.52
N ALA A 119 -9.76 -4.68 10.10
CA ALA A 119 -8.59 -3.82 9.98
C ALA A 119 -7.34 -4.35 10.71
N PHE A 120 -7.49 -4.87 11.94
CA PHE A 120 -6.35 -5.21 12.81
C PHE A 120 -6.01 -6.68 12.89
N ARG A 121 -6.86 -7.56 12.35
CA ARG A 121 -6.48 -8.96 12.17
C ARG A 121 -5.27 -9.09 11.22
N PRO A 122 -4.45 -10.14 11.36
CA PRO A 122 -3.24 -10.31 10.56
C PRO A 122 -3.44 -10.16 9.04
N ALA A 123 -4.56 -10.67 8.52
CA ALA A 123 -4.89 -10.58 7.10
C ALA A 123 -5.06 -9.13 6.61
N GLY A 124 -5.67 -8.25 7.41
CA GLY A 124 -5.86 -6.84 7.07
C GLY A 124 -4.55 -6.08 7.02
N LEU A 125 -3.71 -6.26 8.05
CA LEU A 125 -2.37 -5.66 8.13
C LEU A 125 -1.45 -6.11 7.00
N VAL A 126 -1.47 -7.41 6.68
CA VAL A 126 -0.69 -7.98 5.58
C VAL A 126 -1.18 -7.45 4.23
N ALA A 127 -2.49 -7.31 4.03
CA ALA A 127 -3.05 -6.71 2.82
C ALA A 127 -2.56 -5.27 2.63
N LEU A 128 -2.63 -4.46 3.70
CA LEU A 128 -2.16 -3.08 3.68
C LEU A 128 -0.65 -2.97 3.41
N LEU A 129 0.15 -3.83 4.04
CA LEU A 129 1.59 -3.92 3.80
C LEU A 129 1.87 -4.28 2.33
N LEU A 130 1.16 -5.25 1.79
CA LEU A 130 1.30 -5.73 0.42
C LEU A 130 1.03 -4.61 -0.60
N VAL A 131 -0.10 -3.90 -0.46
CA VAL A 131 -0.44 -2.78 -1.35
C VAL A 131 0.37 -1.51 -1.10
N SER A 132 1.14 -1.45 -0.01
CA SER A 132 2.14 -0.39 0.21
C SER A 132 3.44 -0.72 -0.53
N CYS A 133 3.96 -1.93 -0.35
CA CYS A 133 5.31 -2.29 -0.81
C CYS A 133 5.37 -2.62 -2.30
N VAL A 134 4.46 -3.47 -2.79
CA VAL A 134 4.53 -4.01 -4.14
C VAL A 134 4.30 -2.94 -5.21
N PRO A 135 3.24 -2.10 -5.14
CA PRO A 135 3.02 -1.08 -6.15
C PRO A 135 4.10 0.01 -6.13
N TRP A 136 4.65 0.32 -4.95
CA TRP A 136 5.75 1.26 -4.81
C TRP A 136 7.00 0.78 -5.55
N SER A 137 7.42 -0.45 -5.26
CA SER A 137 8.61 -1.06 -5.88
C SER A 137 8.44 -1.27 -7.39
N ALA A 138 7.29 -1.78 -7.81
CA ALA A 138 6.97 -2.04 -9.22
C ALA A 138 6.94 -0.77 -10.08
N THR A 139 6.62 0.38 -9.48
CA THR A 139 6.48 1.65 -10.21
C THR A 139 7.78 2.45 -10.26
N LEU A 140 8.87 2.05 -9.59
CA LEU A 140 10.10 2.86 -9.53
C LEU A 140 10.63 3.29 -10.90
N ARG A 141 10.49 2.41 -11.91
CA ARG A 141 10.93 2.66 -13.31
C ARG A 141 9.85 3.25 -14.23
N SER A 142 8.62 3.32 -13.75
CA SER A 142 7.45 3.68 -14.56
C SER A 142 6.89 5.03 -14.12
N PRO A 143 6.00 5.64 -14.91
CA PRO A 143 5.25 6.80 -14.49
C PRO A 143 4.43 6.54 -13.21
N ARG A 144 4.06 7.62 -12.52
CA ARG A 144 3.19 7.55 -11.33
C ARG A 144 1.90 6.80 -11.68
N LEU A 145 1.36 6.08 -10.70
CA LEU A 145 0.13 5.28 -10.74
C LEU A 145 0.20 4.01 -11.57
N THR A 146 1.22 3.79 -12.41
CA THR A 146 1.24 2.63 -13.33
C THR A 146 1.13 1.29 -12.60
N GLY A 147 1.89 1.06 -11.52
CA GLY A 147 1.82 -0.21 -10.78
C GLY A 147 0.43 -0.48 -10.21
N GLY A 148 -0.16 0.51 -9.56
CA GLY A 148 -1.49 0.41 -9.00
C GLY A 148 -2.59 0.30 -10.05
N LEU A 149 -2.48 0.98 -11.18
CA LEU A 149 -3.44 0.88 -12.30
C LEU A 149 -3.39 -0.49 -12.97
N VAL A 150 -2.19 -1.03 -13.20
CA VAL A 150 -2.02 -2.39 -13.75
C VAL A 150 -2.66 -3.41 -12.82
N TRP A 151 -2.41 -3.30 -11.51
CA TRP A 151 -2.98 -4.21 -10.53
C TRP A 151 -4.51 -4.05 -10.41
N LEU A 152 -5.02 -2.82 -10.41
CA LEU A 152 -6.46 -2.57 -10.45
C LEU A 152 -7.10 -3.19 -11.70
N GLY A 153 -6.45 -3.04 -12.86
CA GLY A 153 -6.89 -3.67 -14.11
C GLY A 153 -6.92 -5.19 -14.05
N LEU A 154 -5.93 -5.82 -13.42
CA LEU A 154 -5.92 -7.27 -13.16
C LEU A 154 -7.07 -7.69 -12.23
N GLY A 155 -7.36 -6.88 -11.20
CA GLY A 155 -8.51 -7.09 -10.33
C GLY A 155 -9.83 -7.03 -11.09
N ILE A 156 -10.03 -5.98 -11.90
CA ILE A 156 -11.22 -5.81 -12.76
C ILE A 156 -11.35 -6.98 -13.74
N LEU A 157 -10.26 -7.41 -14.39
CA LEU A 157 -10.29 -8.57 -15.27
C LEU A 157 -10.67 -9.85 -14.51
N GLY A 158 -10.21 -10.01 -13.28
CA GLY A 158 -10.63 -11.09 -12.38
C GLY A 158 -12.14 -11.04 -12.07
N VAL A 159 -12.71 -9.85 -11.90
CA VAL A 159 -14.17 -9.66 -11.74
C VAL A 159 -14.89 -10.10 -13.01
N LEU A 160 -14.49 -9.57 -14.16
CA LEU A 160 -15.16 -9.81 -15.45
C LEU A 160 -15.10 -11.27 -15.89
N THR A 161 -14.03 -11.98 -15.52
CA THR A 161 -13.86 -13.42 -15.82
C THR A 161 -14.50 -14.34 -14.78
N GLY A 162 -15.21 -13.79 -13.79
CA GLY A 162 -15.87 -14.57 -12.73
C GLY A 162 -14.92 -15.18 -11.70
N LYS A 163 -13.61 -14.90 -11.77
CA LYS A 163 -12.62 -15.40 -10.80
C LYS A 163 -12.82 -14.81 -9.40
N VAL A 164 -13.48 -13.66 -9.29
CA VAL A 164 -13.91 -13.08 -8.01
C VAL A 164 -14.83 -14.00 -7.22
N PHE A 165 -15.68 -14.80 -7.89
CA PHE A 165 -16.53 -15.76 -7.18
C PHE A 165 -15.72 -16.84 -6.45
N GLY A 166 -14.56 -17.22 -6.98
CA GLY A 166 -13.62 -18.11 -6.28
C GLY A 166 -13.08 -17.50 -4.98
N LEU A 167 -12.84 -16.19 -4.97
CA LEU A 167 -12.39 -15.46 -3.78
C LEU A 167 -13.51 -15.22 -2.75
N LEU A 168 -14.72 -14.93 -3.22
CA LEU A 168 -15.89 -14.85 -2.35
C LEU A 168 -16.20 -16.22 -1.74
N ALA A 169 -16.04 -17.31 -2.51
CA ALA A 169 -16.13 -18.66 -1.99
C ALA A 169 -15.06 -18.93 -0.93
N MET A 170 -13.83 -18.45 -1.12
CA MET A 170 -12.77 -18.55 -0.10
C MET A 170 -13.10 -17.82 1.20
N ALA A 171 -13.91 -16.75 1.17
CA ALA A 171 -14.34 -16.08 2.40
C ALA A 171 -15.22 -16.97 3.30
N GLN A 172 -15.88 -17.98 2.72
CA GLN A 172 -16.69 -18.97 3.42
C GLN A 172 -15.91 -20.24 3.78
N MET A 173 -14.70 -20.41 3.23
CA MET A 173 -13.87 -21.60 3.48
C MET A 173 -13.16 -21.50 4.83
N SER A 174 -12.99 -22.65 5.46
CA SER A 174 -12.10 -22.80 6.61
C SER A 174 -10.62 -22.70 6.19
N PRO A 175 -9.72 -22.31 7.11
CA PRO A 175 -8.29 -22.31 6.82
C PRO A 175 -7.75 -23.69 6.38
N ALA A 176 -8.36 -24.79 6.85
CA ALA A 176 -7.96 -26.14 6.47
C ALA A 176 -8.27 -26.43 4.99
N GLU A 177 -9.41 -25.97 4.49
CA GLU A 177 -9.79 -26.10 3.07
C GLU A 177 -8.89 -25.25 2.17
N ILE A 178 -8.58 -24.01 2.60
CA ILE A 178 -7.68 -23.13 1.85
C ILE A 178 -6.27 -23.76 1.73
N ARG A 179 -5.79 -24.46 2.77
CA ARG A 179 -4.52 -25.19 2.72
C ARG A 179 -4.50 -26.30 1.67
N GLY A 180 -5.65 -26.85 1.28
CA GLY A 180 -5.75 -27.85 0.21
C GLY A 180 -5.29 -27.31 -1.15
N ASN A 181 -5.29 -25.99 -1.35
CA ASN A 181 -4.76 -25.34 -2.55
C ASN A 181 -4.07 -24.00 -2.22
N LEU A 182 -2.96 -24.07 -1.48
CA LEU A 182 -2.18 -22.90 -1.07
C LEU A 182 -1.80 -21.99 -2.24
N TRP A 183 -1.49 -22.57 -3.40
CA TRP A 183 -1.02 -21.79 -4.55
C TRP A 183 -2.13 -21.06 -5.28
N GLY A 184 -3.28 -21.70 -5.51
CA GLY A 184 -4.46 -21.01 -6.01
C GLY A 184 -4.90 -19.89 -5.04
N ALA A 185 -4.89 -20.17 -3.75
CA ALA A 185 -5.24 -19.21 -2.71
C ALA A 185 -4.30 -17.99 -2.69
N PHE A 186 -2.99 -18.22 -2.74
CA PHE A 186 -1.99 -17.15 -2.80
C PHE A 186 -2.15 -16.28 -4.06
N LEU A 187 -2.28 -16.90 -5.24
CA LEU A 187 -2.46 -16.17 -6.50
C LEU A 187 -3.76 -15.36 -6.51
N ASN A 188 -4.83 -15.92 -5.96
CA ASN A 188 -6.11 -15.23 -5.82
C ASN A 188 -6.01 -14.02 -4.87
N GLY A 189 -5.39 -14.19 -3.70
CA GLY A 189 -5.18 -13.07 -2.77
C GLY A 189 -4.26 -11.99 -3.36
N LEU A 190 -3.26 -12.38 -4.14
CA LEU A 190 -2.40 -11.44 -4.87
C LEU A 190 -3.19 -10.68 -5.95
N ALA A 191 -4.10 -11.34 -6.65
CA ALA A 191 -4.90 -10.69 -7.69
C ALA A 191 -5.85 -9.61 -7.11
N LEU A 192 -6.41 -9.87 -5.92
CA LEU A 192 -7.41 -9.01 -5.27
C LEU A 192 -7.10 -8.83 -3.79
N PRO A 193 -6.10 -7.98 -3.44
CA PRO A 193 -5.75 -7.74 -2.05
C PRO A 193 -6.89 -7.08 -1.25
N THR A 194 -7.86 -6.46 -1.91
CA THR A 194 -9.03 -5.81 -1.28
C THR A 194 -9.91 -6.78 -0.51
N VAL A 195 -9.92 -8.07 -0.86
CA VAL A 195 -10.75 -9.07 -0.15
C VAL A 195 -9.98 -9.79 0.97
N MET A 196 -8.66 -9.64 1.03
CA MET A 196 -7.85 -10.28 2.05
C MET A 196 -8.28 -9.93 3.49
N PRO A 197 -8.69 -8.69 3.82
CA PRO A 197 -9.20 -8.33 5.14
C PRO A 197 -10.56 -8.95 5.50
N PHE A 198 -11.16 -9.79 4.64
CA PHE A 198 -12.41 -10.50 4.97
C PHE A 198 -12.27 -12.03 5.02
N VAL A 199 -11.25 -12.61 4.39
CA VAL A 199 -10.99 -14.08 4.38
C VAL A 199 -10.15 -14.55 5.58
N LYS A 200 -10.47 -15.70 6.19
CA LYS A 200 -9.66 -16.31 7.27
C LYS A 200 -8.48 -17.10 6.67
N TRP A 201 -7.39 -16.39 6.36
CA TRP A 201 -6.22 -16.98 5.73
C TRP A 201 -5.44 -17.92 6.66
N PRO A 202 -4.91 -19.04 6.14
CA PRO A 202 -3.88 -19.82 6.82
C PRO A 202 -2.63 -18.99 7.07
N VAL A 203 -1.96 -19.23 8.21
CA VAL A 203 -0.75 -18.50 8.62
C VAL A 203 0.35 -18.60 7.56
N GLU A 204 0.44 -19.74 6.87
CA GLU A 204 1.43 -20.00 5.82
C GLU A 204 1.27 -19.00 4.66
N ILE A 205 0.04 -18.69 4.27
CA ILE A 205 -0.24 -17.72 3.19
C ILE A 205 0.07 -16.29 3.65
N LEU A 206 -0.25 -15.95 4.89
CA LEU A 206 0.08 -14.64 5.46
C LEU A 206 1.59 -14.42 5.53
N ILE A 207 2.37 -15.45 5.88
CA ILE A 207 3.83 -15.42 5.83
C ILE A 207 4.31 -15.17 4.40
N LEU A 208 3.77 -15.89 3.40
CA LEU A 208 4.14 -15.70 1.99
C LEU A 208 3.89 -14.26 1.53
N PHE A 209 2.71 -13.70 1.80
CA PHE A 209 2.41 -12.30 1.44
C PHE A 209 3.31 -11.30 2.17
N THR A 210 3.63 -11.57 3.44
CA THR A 210 4.56 -10.73 4.22
C THR A 210 5.96 -10.77 3.61
N LEU A 211 6.48 -11.95 3.28
CA LEU A 211 7.77 -12.13 2.63
C LEU A 211 7.82 -11.42 1.28
N VAL A 212 6.78 -11.58 0.45
CA VAL A 212 6.68 -10.86 -0.84
C VAL A 212 6.71 -9.35 -0.64
N SER A 213 5.99 -8.84 0.35
CA SER A 213 5.97 -7.40 0.66
C SER A 213 7.34 -6.88 1.09
N LEU A 214 8.02 -7.60 1.99
CA LEU A 214 9.34 -7.20 2.48
C LEU A 214 10.42 -7.34 1.41
N LEU A 215 10.39 -8.41 0.62
CA LEU A 215 11.34 -8.64 -0.48
C LEU A 215 11.17 -7.59 -1.58
N THR A 216 9.94 -7.23 -1.94
CA THR A 216 9.70 -6.18 -2.95
C THR A 216 10.12 -4.80 -2.46
N LEU A 217 9.89 -4.47 -1.18
CA LEU A 217 10.40 -3.24 -0.58
C LEU A 217 11.94 -3.23 -0.58
N ALA A 218 12.58 -4.31 -0.13
CA ALA A 218 14.03 -4.44 -0.12
C ALA A 218 14.64 -4.31 -1.53
N ALA A 219 14.02 -4.96 -2.53
CA ALA A 219 14.42 -4.84 -3.93
C ALA A 219 14.30 -3.41 -4.45
N GLY A 220 13.21 -2.70 -4.09
CA GLY A 220 13.02 -1.30 -4.49
C GLY A 220 14.03 -0.35 -3.83
N LEU A 221 14.33 -0.56 -2.56
CA LEU A 221 15.38 0.19 -1.84
C LEU A 221 16.77 -0.10 -2.38
N ALA A 222 17.08 -1.37 -2.68
CA ALA A 222 18.32 -1.76 -3.33
C ALA A 222 18.45 -1.11 -4.72
N TYR A 223 17.36 -1.09 -5.50
CA TYR A 223 17.32 -0.39 -6.78
C TYR A 223 17.69 1.09 -6.63
N ILE A 224 17.05 1.82 -5.72
CA ILE A 224 17.35 3.25 -5.47
C ILE A 224 18.81 3.44 -5.00
N ARG A 225 19.30 2.56 -4.12
CA ARG A 225 20.67 2.63 -3.60
C ARG A 225 21.72 2.52 -4.71
N PHE A 226 21.56 1.54 -5.59
CA PHE A 226 22.55 1.24 -6.63
C PHE A 226 22.34 2.02 -7.93
N ARG A 227 21.17 2.64 -8.13
CA ARG A 227 20.91 3.43 -9.33
C ARG A 227 21.76 4.70 -9.33
N GLN A 228 22.56 4.86 -10.38
CA GLN A 228 23.16 6.15 -10.69
C GLN A 228 22.05 7.10 -11.14
N ILE A 229 21.74 8.07 -10.30
CA ILE A 229 20.89 9.19 -10.65
C ILE A 229 21.85 10.25 -11.20
N PRO A 230 21.69 10.68 -12.46
CA PRO A 230 22.45 11.82 -12.94
C PRO A 230 22.06 13.01 -12.06
N LEU A 231 23.03 13.57 -11.35
CA LEU A 231 22.85 14.89 -10.75
C LEU A 231 22.64 15.83 -11.93
N SER A 232 21.69 16.76 -11.82
CA SER A 232 21.27 17.62 -12.94
C SER A 232 22.35 18.60 -13.44
N GLN A 233 23.64 18.37 -13.17
CA GLN A 233 24.77 19.18 -13.63
C GLN A 233 26.00 18.30 -13.97
N GLU A 234 26.04 17.82 -15.22
CA GLU A 234 27.28 17.69 -16.03
C GLU A 234 27.13 18.52 -17.34
N PHE A 235 26.41 19.65 -17.28
CA PHE A 235 26.34 20.63 -18.38
C PHE A 235 26.56 22.03 -17.83
#